data_AF-A0A2H0VTA4-F1
#
_entry.id   AF-A0A2H0VTA4-F1
#
_cell.length_a   1.000
_cell.length_b   1.000
_cell.length_c   1.000
_cell.angle_alpha   90.00
_cell.angle_beta   90.00
_cell.angle_gamma   90.00
#
_symmetry.space_group_name_H-M   'P 1'
#
loop_
_entity.id
_entity.type
_entity.pdbx_description
1 polymer ?
#
loop_
_entity_poly.entity_id
_entity_poly.type
_entity_poly.pdbx_seq_one_letter_code
_entity_poly.pdbx_strand_id
1 'polypeptide(L)'
;MNILGLIFSLLLILSYGFFSCWDRQVGSNRLCKSYVGHEKANRKLINSYQSTVYKSLRSKSNPTKAKAETQSQNAPKKTKELPLNRVCSKMNLWPLIQEGKEAQPLLYELTAKMIRTFYEPVFNGRKRFEYHFLDAFLSAAKMAAQEDPLFALEKIDLKEDLLQRCYYKMLKGTKQWNLVQHVGYPSLLEYVKTEPTKDKICIFHAHPDLITVLFNQKIATLLYEEIHKEDAPLLTQELVERICSEQHLVGIDQELFDLLELGRPHHEENKKTFIAEDKDTHVTLKKSFYLKG
;
A
#
# COMPACT_ATOMS: atom_id res chain seq x y z
N MET A 1 -8.68 78.23 20.06
CA MET A 1 -8.41 76.81 19.73
C MET A 1 -7.19 76.73 18.83
N ASN A 2 -6.26 75.82 19.10
CA ASN A 2 -4.98 75.75 18.38
C ASN A 2 -5.19 75.05 17.02
N ILE A 3 -5.58 75.83 16.01
CA ILE A 3 -5.95 75.36 14.66
C ILE A 3 -4.82 74.53 14.03
N LEU A 4 -3.56 74.88 14.30
CA LEU A 4 -2.40 74.17 13.79
C LEU A 4 -2.32 72.72 14.29
N GLY A 5 -2.60 72.48 15.57
CA GLY A 5 -2.62 71.14 16.15
C GLY A 5 -3.77 70.27 15.61
N LEU A 6 -4.89 70.90 15.28
CA LEU A 6 -6.02 70.23 14.63
C LEU A 6 -5.68 69.83 13.19
N ILE A 7 -5.00 70.69 12.44
CA ILE A 7 -4.53 70.36 11.08
C ILE A 7 -3.49 69.23 11.11
N PHE A 8 -2.54 69.27 12.06
CA PHE A 8 -1.52 68.22 12.21
C PHE A 8 -2.12 66.86 12.58
N SER A 9 -3.06 66.82 13.52
CA SER A 9 -3.74 65.57 13.90
C SER A 9 -4.57 65.02 12.74
N LEU A 10 -5.23 65.87 11.96
CA LEU A 10 -6.01 65.45 10.80
C LEU A 10 -5.11 64.91 9.67
N LEU A 11 -3.95 65.52 9.43
CA LEU A 11 -2.95 65.00 8.49
C LEU A 11 -2.34 63.68 8.96
N LEU A 12 -2.10 63.50 10.26
CA LEU A 12 -1.60 62.24 10.81
C LEU A 12 -2.63 61.10 10.65
N ILE A 13 -3.91 61.37 10.93
CA ILE A 13 -4.98 60.39 10.75
C ILE A 13 -5.11 60.00 9.27
N LEU A 14 -5.05 60.96 8.35
CA LEU A 14 -5.09 60.69 6.91
C LEU A 14 -3.87 59.93 6.42
N SER A 15 -2.66 60.29 6.89
CA SER A 15 -1.42 59.60 6.55
C SER A 15 -1.44 58.14 7.01
N TYR A 16 -1.86 57.89 8.25
CA TYR A 16 -1.97 56.53 8.79
C TYR A 16 -3.06 55.73 8.05
N GLY A 17 -4.23 56.33 7.80
CA GLY A 17 -5.30 55.69 7.04
C GLY A 17 -4.89 55.34 5.61
N PHE A 18 -4.17 56.24 4.93
CA PHE A 18 -3.63 56.01 3.60
C PHE A 18 -2.58 54.90 3.61
N PHE A 19 -1.65 54.93 4.56
CA PHE A 19 -0.62 53.89 4.71
C PHE A 19 -1.25 52.52 4.97
N SER A 20 -2.21 52.41 5.90
CA SER A 20 -2.89 51.14 6.18
C SER A 20 -3.70 50.62 4.98
N CYS A 21 -4.33 51.52 4.22
CA CYS A 21 -5.06 51.13 3.01
C CYS A 21 -4.09 50.64 1.91
N TRP A 22 -2.99 51.38 1.70
CA TRP A 22 -1.95 51.03 0.74
C TRP A 22 -1.29 49.69 1.08
N ASP A 23 -0.89 49.48 2.33
CA ASP A 23 -0.25 48.25 2.77
C ASP A 23 -1.20 47.05 2.65
N ARG A 24 -2.48 47.22 3.01
CA ARG A 24 -3.50 46.19 2.80
C ARG A 24 -3.68 45.85 1.31
N GLN A 25 -3.67 46.85 0.43
CA GLN A 25 -3.82 46.64 -1.00
C GLN A 25 -2.60 45.97 -1.63
N VAL A 26 -1.39 46.39 -1.24
CA VAL A 26 -0.13 45.76 -1.67
C VAL A 26 -0.04 44.33 -1.13
N GLY A 27 -0.37 44.11 0.14
CA GLY A 27 -0.41 42.81 0.78
C GLY A 27 -1.42 41.86 0.12
N SER A 28 -2.63 42.33 -0.14
CA SER A 28 -3.66 41.58 -0.86
C SER A 28 -3.21 41.22 -2.28
N ASN A 29 -2.59 42.16 -3.00
CA ASN A 29 -2.04 41.91 -4.34
C ASN A 29 -0.90 40.89 -4.31
N ARG A 30 -0.01 40.93 -3.31
CA ARG A 30 1.06 39.94 -3.14
C ARG A 30 0.51 38.56 -2.83
N LEU A 31 -0.45 38.45 -1.91
CA LEU A 31 -1.12 37.18 -1.60
C LEU A 31 -1.84 36.60 -2.82
N CYS A 32 -2.54 37.44 -3.57
CA CYS A 32 -3.20 37.04 -4.80
C CYS A 32 -2.19 36.51 -5.83
N LYS A 33 -1.08 37.23 -6.06
CA LYS A 33 0.00 36.78 -6.96
C LYS A 33 0.62 35.46 -6.51
N SER A 34 0.91 35.30 -5.21
CA SER A 34 1.46 34.05 -4.67
C SER A 34 0.49 32.88 -4.82
N TYR A 35 -0.81 33.09 -4.58
CA TYR A 35 -1.84 32.07 -4.76
C TYR A 35 -1.98 31.65 -6.22
N VAL A 36 -1.99 32.63 -7.14
CA VAL A 36 -2.02 32.37 -8.59
C VAL A 36 -0.76 31.62 -9.05
N GLY A 37 0.42 32.01 -8.56
CA GLY A 37 1.68 31.32 -8.84
C GLY A 37 1.69 29.88 -8.33
N HIS A 38 1.19 29.67 -7.12
CA HIS A 38 1.02 28.34 -6.53
C HIS A 38 0.12 27.44 -7.38
N GLU A 39 -1.06 27.93 -7.79
CA GLU A 39 -1.99 27.18 -8.64
C GLU A 39 -1.38 26.83 -10.01
N LYS A 40 -0.67 27.78 -10.65
CA LYS A 40 0.03 27.54 -11.92
C LYS A 40 1.10 26.46 -11.78
N ALA A 41 1.95 26.55 -10.75
CA ALA A 41 3.00 25.57 -10.49
C ALA A 41 2.40 24.19 -10.17
N ASN A 42 1.32 24.12 -9.39
CA ASN A 42 0.61 22.88 -9.08
C ASN A 42 0.01 22.22 -10.34
N ARG A 43 -0.59 23.01 -11.25
CA ARG A 43 -1.07 22.50 -12.54
C ARG A 43 0.05 21.92 -13.40
N LYS A 44 1.22 22.59 -13.46
CA LYS A 44 2.41 22.07 -14.17
C LYS A 44 2.87 20.73 -13.57
N LEU A 45 2.88 20.61 -12.24
CA LEU A 45 3.24 19.36 -11.55
C LEU A 45 2.29 18.22 -11.90
N ILE A 46 0.98 18.46 -11.84
CA ILE A 46 -0.05 17.45 -12.15
C ILE A 46 0.06 17.00 -13.61
N ASN A 47 0.23 17.93 -14.55
CA ASN A 47 0.39 17.60 -15.98
C ASN A 47 1.65 16.78 -16.23
N SER A 48 2.75 17.08 -15.55
CA SER A 48 4.00 16.32 -15.64
C SER A 48 3.84 14.90 -15.11
N TYR A 49 3.17 14.76 -13.95
CA TYR A 49 2.81 13.46 -13.38
C TYR A 49 1.94 12.64 -14.34
N GLN A 50 0.83 13.22 -14.84
CA GLN A 50 -0.08 12.54 -15.75
C GLN A 50 0.59 12.15 -17.08
N SER A 51 1.42 13.02 -17.65
CA SER A 51 2.21 12.67 -18.84
C SER A 51 3.15 11.50 -18.58
N THR A 52 3.68 11.38 -17.37
CA THR A 52 4.60 10.28 -17.00
C THR A 52 3.84 8.97 -16.89
N VAL A 53 2.67 8.98 -16.23
CA VAL A 53 1.76 7.83 -16.13
C VAL A 53 1.26 7.38 -17.50
N TYR A 54 0.90 8.33 -18.38
CA TYR A 54 0.38 8.00 -19.71
C TYR A 54 1.45 7.34 -20.60
N LYS A 55 2.71 7.77 -20.52
CA LYS A 55 3.82 7.18 -21.28
C LYS A 55 4.19 5.76 -20.82
N SER A 56 3.90 5.40 -19.56
CA SER A 56 4.22 4.07 -19.02
C SER A 56 3.16 3.02 -19.32
N LEU A 57 1.96 3.41 -19.77
CA LEU A 57 0.93 2.46 -20.21
C LEU A 57 1.32 1.87 -21.57
N ARG A 58 1.63 0.55 -21.63
CA ARG A 58 1.95 -0.15 -22.89
C ARG A 58 0.75 -0.12 -23.85
N SER A 59 0.81 0.70 -24.91
CA SER A 59 -0.20 0.69 -25.98
C SER A 59 0.15 -0.30 -27.07
N LYS A 60 -0.77 -1.22 -27.44
CA LYS A 60 -0.67 -2.04 -28.67
C LYS A 60 -1.02 -1.28 -29.96
N SER A 61 -1.32 0.01 -29.90
CA SER A 61 -1.51 0.85 -31.09
C SER A 61 -0.97 2.25 -30.81
N ASN A 62 -0.15 2.80 -31.70
CA ASN A 62 0.26 4.21 -31.67
C ASN A 62 -0.96 5.11 -31.88
N PRO A 63 -1.42 5.89 -30.88
CA PRO A 63 -2.50 6.84 -31.08
C PRO A 63 -1.93 8.25 -31.30
N THR A 64 -2.40 8.87 -32.36
CA THR A 64 -2.21 10.28 -32.71
C THR A 64 -2.71 11.17 -31.56
N LYS A 65 -1.92 12.20 -31.19
CA LYS A 65 -2.19 13.09 -30.05
C LYS A 65 -3.49 13.90 -30.26
N ALA A 66 -4.40 13.84 -29.29
CA ALA A 66 -5.47 14.83 -29.11
C ALA A 66 -5.54 15.29 -27.65
N LYS A 67 -5.91 16.56 -27.45
CA LYS A 67 -5.73 17.39 -26.26
C LYS A 67 -6.64 17.01 -25.08
N ALA A 68 -6.16 17.42 -23.89
CA ALA A 68 -6.71 17.36 -22.55
C ALA A 68 -8.18 17.80 -22.39
N GLU A 69 -8.87 17.33 -21.34
CA GLU A 69 -9.23 18.17 -20.19
C GLU A 69 -9.86 17.37 -19.04
N THR A 70 -9.74 17.98 -17.86
CA THR A 70 -9.82 17.43 -16.50
C THR A 70 -11.15 17.83 -15.87
N GLN A 71 -11.80 16.98 -15.06
CA GLN A 71 -12.46 17.46 -13.83
C GLN A 71 -12.89 16.36 -12.84
N SER A 72 -12.57 16.67 -11.59
CA SER A 72 -12.70 15.98 -10.29
C SER A 72 -14.14 16.05 -9.75
N GLN A 73 -14.74 14.92 -9.38
CA GLN A 73 -15.01 14.40 -8.02
C GLN A 73 -15.73 15.32 -7.02
N ASN A 74 -16.84 14.81 -6.48
CA ASN A 74 -17.21 14.90 -5.06
C ASN A 74 -17.68 13.50 -4.61
N ALA A 75 -17.02 12.91 -3.61
CA ALA A 75 -17.40 11.62 -3.01
C ALA A 75 -17.18 11.63 -1.49
N PRO A 76 -18.04 10.93 -0.71
CA PRO A 76 -18.10 11.02 0.75
C PRO A 76 -16.94 10.28 1.43
N LYS A 77 -16.65 10.65 2.69
CA LYS A 77 -15.63 10.03 3.57
C LYS A 77 -15.78 8.50 3.56
N LYS A 78 -14.90 7.83 2.81
CA LYS A 78 -14.75 6.38 2.81
C LYS A 78 -14.36 5.90 4.20
N THR A 79 -15.08 4.90 4.70
CA THR A 79 -14.50 3.85 5.57
C THR A 79 -13.09 3.58 5.08
N LYS A 80 -12.08 3.62 5.95
CA LYS A 80 -10.69 3.26 5.59
C LYS A 80 -10.76 1.85 4.98
N GLU A 81 -10.83 1.77 3.65
CA GLU A 81 -10.70 0.52 2.91
C GLU A 81 -9.38 -0.06 3.39
N LEU A 82 -9.42 -1.25 4.00
CA LEU A 82 -8.20 -1.91 4.42
C LEU A 82 -7.29 -2.01 3.19
N PRO A 83 -6.02 -1.58 3.29
CA PRO A 83 -5.15 -1.50 2.14
C PRO A 83 -4.91 -2.90 1.58
N LEU A 84 -5.12 -3.09 0.29
CA LEU A 84 -4.72 -4.31 -0.41
C LEU A 84 -3.23 -4.59 -0.14
N ASN A 85 -2.91 -5.87 0.07
CA ASN A 85 -1.52 -6.34 0.19
C ASN A 85 -0.70 -5.91 -1.02
N ARG A 86 0.45 -5.28 -0.77
CA ARG A 86 1.43 -4.98 -1.81
C ARG A 86 2.18 -6.24 -2.22
N VAL A 87 2.86 -6.22 -3.37
CA VAL A 87 3.63 -7.37 -3.87
C VAL A 87 4.70 -7.81 -2.86
N CYS A 88 5.37 -6.87 -2.20
CA CYS A 88 6.39 -7.15 -1.18
C CYS A 88 5.83 -7.77 0.11
N SER A 89 4.53 -7.63 0.38
CA SER A 89 3.89 -8.25 1.54
C SER A 89 3.26 -9.61 1.24
N LYS A 90 3.27 -10.08 -0.02
CA LYS A 90 2.73 -11.41 -0.35
C LYS A 90 3.69 -12.51 0.07
N MET A 91 3.14 -13.61 0.58
CA MET A 91 3.89 -14.82 0.89
C MET A 91 4.37 -15.48 -0.41
N ASN A 92 5.68 -15.66 -0.55
CA ASN A 92 6.24 -16.32 -1.72
C ASN A 92 6.30 -17.84 -1.52
N LEU A 93 5.55 -18.60 -2.33
CA LEU A 93 5.54 -20.06 -2.28
C LEU A 93 6.58 -20.70 -3.21
N TRP A 94 7.36 -19.91 -3.95
CA TRP A 94 8.40 -20.45 -4.82
C TRP A 94 9.39 -21.41 -4.13
N PRO A 95 9.89 -21.12 -2.90
CA PRO A 95 10.75 -22.06 -2.19
C PRO A 95 10.08 -23.42 -1.94
N LEU A 96 8.80 -23.43 -1.57
CA LEU A 96 8.01 -24.66 -1.40
C LEU A 96 7.83 -25.44 -2.69
N ILE A 97 7.61 -24.76 -3.81
CA ILE A 97 7.42 -25.40 -5.12
C ILE A 97 8.70 -26.09 -5.59
N GLN A 98 9.85 -25.45 -5.39
CA GLN A 98 11.14 -25.96 -5.81
C GLN A 98 11.68 -27.05 -4.89
N GLU A 99 11.79 -26.74 -3.59
CA GLU A 99 12.52 -27.55 -2.61
C GLU A 99 11.59 -28.55 -1.88
N GLY A 100 10.29 -28.27 -1.84
CA GLY A 100 9.29 -29.14 -1.21
C GLY A 100 9.13 -28.90 0.30
N LYS A 101 8.11 -29.55 0.88
CA LYS A 101 7.71 -29.38 2.29
C LYS A 101 8.74 -29.88 3.31
N GLU A 102 9.62 -30.80 2.93
CA GLU A 102 10.67 -31.33 3.81
C GLU A 102 11.79 -30.31 4.03
N ALA A 103 12.12 -29.53 3.00
CA ALA A 103 13.13 -28.47 3.06
C ALA A 103 12.58 -27.16 3.64
N GLN A 104 11.27 -26.91 3.48
CA GLN A 104 10.60 -25.67 3.90
C GLN A 104 9.40 -25.95 4.85
N PRO A 105 9.63 -26.62 6.01
CA PRO A 105 8.55 -27.07 6.88
C PRO A 105 7.75 -25.91 7.49
N LEU A 106 8.41 -24.85 7.95
CA LEU A 106 7.72 -23.70 8.52
C LEU A 106 6.83 -23.00 7.49
N LEU A 107 7.35 -22.75 6.28
CA LEU A 107 6.58 -22.11 5.21
C LEU A 107 5.38 -22.97 4.79
N TYR A 108 5.54 -24.30 4.77
CA TYR A 108 4.44 -25.25 4.51
C TYR A 108 3.33 -25.10 5.56
N GLU A 109 3.68 -25.15 6.85
CA GLU A 109 2.72 -25.03 7.95
C GLU A 109 2.04 -23.66 7.99
N LEU A 110 2.78 -22.57 7.73
CA LEU A 110 2.20 -21.23 7.64
C LEU A 110 1.22 -21.11 6.48
N THR A 111 1.54 -21.70 5.33
CA THR A 111 0.65 -21.71 4.16
C THR A 111 -0.60 -22.53 4.45
N ALA A 112 -0.47 -23.70 5.09
CA ALA A 112 -1.60 -24.52 5.50
C ALA A 112 -2.48 -23.77 6.52
N LYS A 113 -1.86 -23.12 7.52
CA LYS A 113 -2.55 -22.26 8.50
C LYS A 113 -3.30 -21.12 7.81
N MET A 114 -2.69 -20.45 6.83
CA MET A 114 -3.35 -19.41 6.04
C MET A 114 -4.57 -19.96 5.30
N ILE A 115 -4.40 -21.09 4.60
CA ILE A 115 -5.46 -21.72 3.83
C ILE A 115 -6.63 -22.11 4.75
N ARG A 116 -6.33 -22.70 5.91
CA ARG A 116 -7.35 -23.03 6.91
C ARG A 116 -8.07 -21.78 7.42
N THR A 117 -7.30 -20.76 7.78
CA THR A 117 -7.81 -19.53 8.41
C THR A 117 -8.72 -18.74 7.46
N PHE A 118 -8.38 -18.68 6.16
CA PHE A 118 -9.14 -17.91 5.18
C PHE A 118 -10.23 -18.72 4.48
N TYR A 119 -10.01 -20.01 4.25
CA TYR A 119 -10.82 -20.81 3.32
C TYR A 119 -11.49 -22.04 3.95
N GLU A 120 -11.54 -22.16 5.27
CA GLU A 120 -12.37 -23.18 5.93
C GLU A 120 -13.81 -23.25 5.36
N PRO A 121 -14.50 -22.13 5.07
CA PRO A 121 -15.83 -22.16 4.45
C PRO A 121 -15.84 -22.76 3.04
N VAL A 122 -14.72 -22.69 2.31
CA VAL A 122 -14.59 -23.26 0.95
C VAL A 122 -14.53 -24.79 0.99
N PHE A 123 -14.05 -25.35 2.11
CA PHE A 123 -13.89 -26.80 2.30
C PHE A 123 -15.10 -27.49 2.93
N ASN A 124 -16.20 -26.76 3.17
CA ASN A 124 -17.41 -27.28 3.81
C ASN A 124 -17.11 -28.00 5.15
N GLY A 125 -16.17 -27.48 5.95
CA GLY A 125 -15.84 -28.03 7.28
C GLY A 125 -15.08 -29.37 7.28
N ARG A 126 -14.49 -29.78 6.14
CA ARG A 126 -13.63 -30.98 6.10
C ARG A 126 -12.36 -30.75 6.91
N LYS A 127 -12.10 -31.62 7.89
CA LYS A 127 -10.92 -31.54 8.76
C LYS A 127 -9.63 -31.79 7.97
N ARG A 128 -8.61 -30.95 8.23
CA ARG A 128 -7.25 -31.06 7.65
C ARG A 128 -7.21 -31.01 6.12
N PHE A 129 -8.27 -30.51 5.49
CA PHE A 129 -8.36 -30.44 4.04
C PHE A 129 -7.40 -29.41 3.45
N GLU A 130 -6.94 -28.44 4.25
CA GLU A 130 -5.90 -27.48 3.91
C GLU A 130 -4.59 -28.14 3.46
N TYR A 131 -4.18 -29.24 4.11
CA TYR A 131 -2.95 -29.94 3.78
C TYR A 131 -3.10 -30.75 2.49
N HIS A 132 -4.22 -31.45 2.34
CA HIS A 132 -4.52 -32.19 1.11
C HIS A 132 -4.58 -31.26 -0.11
N PHE A 133 -5.24 -30.11 0.05
CA PHE A 133 -5.28 -29.08 -0.98
C PHE A 133 -3.89 -28.53 -1.28
N LEU A 134 -3.09 -28.21 -0.25
CA LEU A 134 -1.75 -27.64 -0.42
C LEU A 134 -0.81 -28.61 -1.13
N ASP A 135 -0.81 -29.90 -0.76
CA ASP A 135 -0.01 -30.93 -1.43
C ASP A 135 -0.38 -31.04 -2.93
N ALA A 136 -1.68 -31.06 -3.25
CA ALA A 136 -2.15 -31.08 -4.62
C ALA A 136 -1.76 -29.81 -5.39
N PHE A 137 -1.92 -28.64 -4.77
CA PHE A 137 -1.52 -27.35 -5.33
C PHE A 137 -0.02 -27.31 -5.63
N LEU A 138 0.84 -27.70 -4.69
CA LEU A 138 2.28 -27.71 -4.87
C LEU A 138 2.70 -28.67 -5.97
N SER A 139 2.04 -29.83 -6.08
CA SER A 139 2.32 -30.79 -7.16
C SER A 139 2.01 -30.22 -8.55
N ALA A 140 0.88 -29.53 -8.70
CA ALA A 140 0.47 -28.92 -9.96
C ALA A 140 1.31 -27.68 -10.29
N ALA A 141 1.60 -26.85 -9.29
CA ALA A 141 2.49 -25.69 -9.43
C ALA A 141 3.90 -26.10 -9.83
N LYS A 142 4.41 -27.23 -9.32
CA LYS A 142 5.73 -27.77 -9.71
C LYS A 142 5.75 -28.21 -11.18
N MET A 143 4.67 -28.83 -11.67
CA MET A 143 4.53 -29.16 -13.09
C MET A 143 4.49 -27.89 -13.96
N ALA A 144 3.70 -26.89 -13.56
CA ALA A 144 3.64 -25.60 -14.26
C ALA A 144 5.01 -24.88 -14.27
N ALA A 145 5.75 -24.92 -13.16
CA ALA A 145 7.09 -24.33 -13.05
C ALA A 145 8.13 -24.99 -13.96
N GLN A 146 7.97 -26.28 -14.27
CA GLN A 146 8.85 -26.99 -15.22
C GLN A 146 8.63 -26.54 -16.67
N GLU A 147 7.41 -26.13 -17.02
CA GLU A 147 7.07 -25.62 -18.35
C GLU A 147 7.40 -24.13 -18.50
N ASP A 148 7.01 -23.32 -17.49
CA ASP A 148 7.24 -21.88 -17.45
C ASP A 148 7.55 -21.43 -16.01
N PRO A 149 8.80 -21.04 -15.70
CA PRO A 149 9.16 -20.56 -14.37
C PRO A 149 8.41 -19.31 -13.89
N LEU A 150 7.77 -18.56 -14.80
CA LEU A 150 6.99 -17.35 -14.51
C LEU A 150 5.49 -17.56 -14.72
N PHE A 151 5.02 -18.80 -14.53
CA PHE A 151 3.60 -19.12 -14.65
C PHE A 151 2.73 -18.26 -13.71
N ALA A 152 1.54 -17.93 -14.19
CA ALA A 152 0.54 -17.23 -13.39
C ALA A 152 -0.24 -18.22 -12.53
N LEU A 153 -0.50 -17.89 -11.27
CA LEU A 153 -1.29 -18.73 -10.35
C LEU A 153 -2.59 -19.20 -11.00
N GLU A 154 -3.29 -18.29 -11.68
CA GLU A 154 -4.58 -18.55 -12.34
C GLU A 154 -4.55 -19.65 -13.41
N LYS A 155 -3.36 -20.03 -13.90
CA LYS A 155 -3.17 -21.08 -14.90
C LYS A 155 -2.90 -22.46 -14.30
N ILE A 156 -2.76 -22.59 -12.98
CA ILE A 156 -2.59 -23.90 -12.35
C ILE A 156 -3.87 -24.72 -12.53
N ASP A 157 -3.70 -25.95 -13.03
CA ASP A 157 -4.78 -26.92 -13.16
C ASP A 157 -4.60 -28.09 -12.18
N LEU A 158 -5.56 -28.27 -11.29
CA LEU A 158 -5.59 -29.37 -10.32
C LEU A 158 -6.36 -30.54 -10.92
N LYS A 159 -5.75 -31.73 -10.89
CA LYS A 159 -6.32 -32.95 -11.48
C LYS A 159 -7.64 -33.40 -10.86
N GLU A 160 -7.91 -33.06 -9.59
CA GLU A 160 -9.12 -33.45 -8.89
C GLU A 160 -10.18 -32.35 -9.00
N ASP A 161 -11.34 -32.66 -9.59
CA ASP A 161 -12.46 -31.74 -9.80
C ASP A 161 -12.87 -30.95 -8.54
N LEU A 162 -12.88 -31.62 -7.40
CA LEU A 162 -13.28 -30.99 -6.13
C LEU A 162 -12.26 -29.95 -5.69
N LEU A 163 -10.96 -30.27 -5.78
CA LEU A 163 -9.88 -29.34 -5.47
C LEU A 163 -9.85 -28.18 -6.47
N GLN A 164 -10.08 -28.44 -7.75
CA GLN A 164 -10.13 -27.40 -8.78
C GLN A 164 -11.26 -26.41 -8.52
N ARG A 165 -12.45 -26.89 -8.13
CA ARG A 165 -13.57 -26.03 -7.73
C ARG A 165 -13.24 -25.21 -6.48
N CYS A 166 -12.60 -25.79 -5.49
CA CYS A 166 -12.14 -25.07 -4.30
C CYS A 166 -11.11 -24.01 -4.70
N TYR A 167 -10.16 -24.34 -5.57
CA TYR A 167 -9.12 -23.43 -6.04
C TYR A 167 -9.69 -22.21 -6.74
N TYR A 168 -10.62 -22.41 -7.67
CA TYR A 168 -11.28 -21.29 -8.35
C TYR A 168 -12.06 -20.38 -7.39
N LYS A 169 -12.69 -20.95 -6.35
CA LYS A 169 -13.31 -20.14 -5.31
C LYS A 169 -12.27 -19.30 -4.57
N MET A 170 -11.15 -19.88 -4.16
CA MET A 170 -10.06 -19.17 -3.47
C MET A 170 -9.44 -18.07 -4.34
N LEU A 171 -9.18 -18.34 -5.62
CA LEU A 171 -8.66 -17.34 -6.58
C LEU A 171 -9.63 -16.17 -6.73
N LYS A 172 -10.93 -16.45 -6.84
CA LYS A 172 -11.96 -15.43 -7.00
C LYS A 172 -12.16 -14.58 -5.74
N GLY A 173 -12.09 -15.21 -4.56
CA GLY A 173 -12.46 -14.55 -3.31
C GLY A 173 -13.92 -14.13 -3.25
N THR A 174 -14.26 -13.34 -2.23
CA THR A 174 -15.57 -12.70 -2.06
C THR A 174 -15.46 -11.19 -2.15
N LYS A 175 -16.55 -10.50 -2.51
CA LYS A 175 -16.55 -9.03 -2.65
C LYS A 175 -16.29 -8.29 -1.33
N GLN A 176 -16.68 -8.91 -0.22
CA GLN A 176 -16.52 -8.37 1.12
C GLN A 176 -16.00 -9.51 1.99
N TRP A 177 -14.89 -9.28 2.68
CA TRP A 177 -14.38 -10.22 3.66
C TRP A 177 -14.02 -9.50 4.96
N ASN A 178 -14.18 -10.21 6.07
CA ASN A 178 -13.73 -9.80 7.39
C ASN A 178 -13.43 -11.06 8.19
N LEU A 179 -12.15 -11.27 8.47
CA LEU A 179 -11.68 -12.47 9.18
C LEU A 179 -12.24 -12.55 10.61
N VAL A 180 -12.33 -11.41 11.30
CA VAL A 180 -12.80 -11.31 12.69
C VAL A 180 -14.29 -11.61 12.80
N GLN A 181 -15.07 -11.15 11.82
CA GLN A 181 -16.52 -11.37 11.77
C GLN A 181 -16.91 -12.68 11.06
N HIS A 182 -15.92 -13.45 10.57
CA HIS A 182 -16.13 -14.65 9.75
C HIS A 182 -17.05 -14.41 8.54
N VAL A 183 -16.94 -13.23 7.93
CA VAL A 183 -17.71 -12.87 6.73
C VAL A 183 -16.81 -13.05 5.51
N GLY A 184 -17.24 -13.86 4.55
CA GLY A 184 -16.52 -14.04 3.29
C GLY A 184 -15.10 -14.59 3.44
N TYR A 185 -14.32 -14.48 2.37
CA TYR A 185 -12.91 -14.84 2.31
C TYR A 185 -12.18 -14.00 1.25
N PRO A 186 -10.88 -13.68 1.46
CA PRO A 186 -10.08 -12.90 0.51
C PRO A 186 -9.77 -13.69 -0.78
N SER A 187 -9.22 -13.02 -1.79
CA SER A 187 -8.62 -13.71 -2.94
C SER A 187 -7.23 -14.23 -2.57
N LEU A 188 -6.91 -15.46 -3.00
CA LEU A 188 -5.57 -16.04 -2.84
C LEU A 188 -4.48 -15.17 -3.49
N LEU A 189 -4.83 -14.50 -4.60
CA LEU A 189 -3.92 -13.63 -5.35
C LEU A 189 -3.46 -12.41 -4.54
N GLU A 190 -4.19 -12.02 -3.51
CA GLU A 190 -3.82 -10.91 -2.63
C GLU A 190 -2.75 -11.30 -1.60
N TYR A 191 -2.63 -12.59 -1.27
CA TYR A 191 -1.76 -13.05 -0.16
C TYR A 191 -0.59 -13.89 -0.64
N VAL A 192 -0.65 -14.44 -1.85
CA VAL A 192 0.34 -15.40 -2.36
C VAL A 192 0.99 -14.90 -3.66
N LYS A 193 2.28 -15.19 -3.80
CA LYS A 193 3.03 -15.10 -5.07
C LYS A 193 3.90 -16.34 -5.28
N THR A 194 4.31 -16.57 -6.52
CA THR A 194 5.13 -17.73 -6.96
C THR A 194 6.30 -17.28 -7.83
N GLU A 195 6.90 -16.14 -7.50
CA GLU A 195 8.00 -15.57 -8.27
C GLU A 195 9.33 -16.21 -7.85
N PRO A 196 10.28 -16.42 -8.78
CA PRO A 196 11.61 -16.97 -8.49
C PRO A 196 12.54 -15.97 -7.79
N THR A 197 12.03 -15.29 -6.76
CA THR A 197 12.75 -14.33 -5.92
C THR A 197 12.81 -14.85 -4.48
N LYS A 198 13.87 -14.48 -3.75
CA LYS A 198 14.01 -14.80 -2.31
C LYS A 198 13.52 -13.66 -1.43
N ASP A 199 12.49 -12.95 -1.89
CA ASP A 199 11.99 -11.77 -1.20
C ASP A 199 11.36 -12.18 0.13
N LYS A 200 11.72 -11.44 1.18
CA LYS A 200 11.09 -11.55 2.49
C LYS A 200 9.72 -10.85 2.49
N ILE A 201 8.86 -11.27 3.40
CA ILE A 201 7.52 -10.70 3.58
C ILE A 201 7.68 -9.36 4.32
N CYS A 202 7.35 -8.26 3.63
CA CYS A 202 7.34 -6.93 4.22
C CYS A 202 6.15 -6.76 5.18
N ILE A 203 6.42 -6.83 6.50
CA ILE A 203 5.36 -6.68 7.52
C ILE A 203 4.76 -5.28 7.49
N PHE A 204 5.56 -4.25 7.15
CA PHE A 204 5.09 -2.86 7.12
C PHE A 204 3.92 -2.65 6.14
N HIS A 205 3.90 -3.38 5.03
CA HIS A 205 2.84 -3.31 4.03
C HIS A 205 1.84 -4.47 4.10
N ALA A 206 2.04 -5.39 5.04
CA ALA A 206 1.18 -6.55 5.19
C ALA A 206 -0.18 -6.16 5.74
N HIS A 207 -1.22 -6.71 5.12
CA HIS A 207 -2.59 -6.64 5.59
C HIS A 207 -2.69 -7.31 6.97
N PRO A 208 -3.47 -6.77 7.92
CA PRO A 208 -3.62 -7.33 9.27
C PRO A 208 -3.87 -8.84 9.29
N ASP A 209 -4.76 -9.34 8.43
CA ASP A 209 -5.07 -10.77 8.31
C ASP A 209 -3.83 -11.64 8.03
N LEU A 210 -2.85 -11.17 7.25
CA LEU A 210 -1.62 -11.90 6.99
C LEU A 210 -0.73 -11.93 8.25
N ILE A 211 -0.66 -10.83 8.98
CA ILE A 211 0.07 -10.76 10.25
C ILE A 211 -0.58 -11.70 11.28
N THR A 212 -1.92 -11.80 11.30
CA THR A 212 -2.66 -12.76 12.12
C THR A 212 -2.28 -14.21 11.80
N VAL A 213 -2.08 -14.54 10.53
CA VAL A 213 -1.62 -15.87 10.11
C VAL A 213 -0.20 -16.15 10.63
N LEU A 214 0.71 -15.17 10.56
CA LEU A 214 2.10 -15.36 10.98
C LEU A 214 2.24 -15.56 12.50
N PHE A 215 1.51 -14.77 13.30
CA PHE A 215 1.60 -14.81 14.76
C PHE A 215 0.30 -15.35 15.35
N ASN A 216 -0.62 -14.45 15.69
CA ASN A 216 -2.01 -14.69 16.09
C ASN A 216 -2.73 -13.34 16.13
N GLN A 217 -4.05 -13.32 16.37
CA GLN A 217 -4.85 -12.09 16.33
C GLN A 217 -4.39 -11.01 17.33
N LYS A 218 -4.02 -11.40 18.55
CA LYS A 218 -3.62 -10.44 19.60
C LYS A 218 -2.31 -9.75 19.25
N ILE A 219 -1.30 -10.54 18.88
CA ILE A 219 0.02 -10.05 18.49
C ILE A 219 -0.07 -9.26 17.19
N ALA A 220 -0.85 -9.71 16.22
CA ALA A 220 -1.04 -8.99 14.95
C ALA A 220 -1.63 -7.61 15.15
N THR A 221 -2.59 -7.46 16.08
CA THR A 221 -3.17 -6.16 16.41
C THR A 221 -2.12 -5.23 17.00
N LEU A 222 -1.36 -5.71 17.99
CA LEU A 222 -0.30 -4.93 18.64
C LEU A 222 0.82 -4.54 17.67
N LEU A 223 1.28 -5.49 16.84
CA LEU A 223 2.30 -5.23 15.81
C LEU A 223 1.80 -4.22 14.79
N TYR A 224 0.56 -4.37 14.30
CA TYR A 224 0.00 -3.45 13.32
C TYR A 224 -0.14 -2.04 13.88
N GLU A 225 -0.57 -1.91 15.15
CA GLU A 225 -0.61 -0.62 15.85
C GLU A 225 0.79 -0.01 16.00
N GLU A 226 1.77 -0.79 16.43
CA GLU A 226 3.16 -0.34 16.64
C GLU A 226 3.80 0.17 15.34
N ILE A 227 3.57 -0.54 14.23
CA ILE A 227 4.06 -0.19 12.88
C ILE A 227 3.50 1.16 12.41
N HIS A 228 2.25 1.48 12.79
CA HIS A 228 1.50 2.63 12.26
C HIS A 228 1.38 3.81 13.24
N LYS A 229 2.12 3.80 14.35
CA LYS A 229 2.25 4.96 15.25
C LYS A 229 2.98 6.13 14.55
N GLU A 230 2.63 7.37 14.89
CA GLU A 230 3.23 8.58 14.28
C GLU A 230 4.75 8.66 14.49
N ASP A 231 5.24 8.19 15.65
CA ASP A 231 6.66 8.05 15.99
C ASP A 231 7.10 6.58 16.02
N ALA A 232 6.57 5.74 15.11
CA ALA A 232 6.84 4.31 15.10
C ALA A 232 8.36 4.02 15.08
N PRO A 233 8.91 3.31 16.08
CA PRO A 233 10.28 2.86 16.05
C PRO A 233 10.50 1.93 14.84
N LEU A 234 11.76 1.76 14.41
CA LEU A 234 12.11 0.70 13.49
C LEU A 234 11.70 -0.64 14.13
N LEU A 235 10.94 -1.47 13.41
CA LEU A 235 10.60 -2.79 13.88
C LEU A 235 11.88 -3.62 13.91
N THR A 236 12.36 -3.96 15.11
CA THR A 236 13.51 -4.85 15.30
C THR A 236 13.02 -6.24 15.69
N GLN A 237 13.85 -7.26 15.49
CA GLN A 237 13.57 -8.61 15.97
C GLN A 237 13.29 -8.60 17.48
N GLU A 238 14.11 -7.90 18.26
CA GLU A 238 13.95 -7.73 19.72
C GLU A 238 12.58 -7.15 20.11
N LEU A 239 12.07 -6.18 19.35
CA LEU A 239 10.76 -5.58 19.61
C LEU A 239 9.63 -6.60 19.37
N VAL A 240 9.72 -7.37 18.28
CA VAL A 240 8.72 -8.41 17.96
C VAL A 240 8.75 -9.51 19.00
N GLU A 241 9.94 -9.97 19.40
CA GLU A 241 10.13 -10.96 20.46
C GLU A 241 9.55 -10.50 21.79
N ARG A 242 9.77 -9.22 22.15
CA ARG A 242 9.18 -8.61 23.36
C ARG A 242 7.66 -8.63 23.32
N ILE A 243 7.05 -8.16 22.22
CA ILE A 243 5.58 -8.15 22.06
C ILE A 243 5.00 -9.57 22.16
N CYS A 244 5.67 -10.55 21.56
CA CYS A 244 5.24 -11.94 21.64
C CYS A 244 5.36 -12.50 23.07
N SER A 245 6.47 -12.21 23.75
CA SER A 245 6.71 -12.65 25.13
C SER A 245 5.69 -12.07 26.10
N GLU A 246 5.34 -10.78 25.94
CA GLU A 246 4.29 -10.10 26.71
C GLU A 246 2.90 -10.73 26.52
N GLN A 247 2.65 -11.34 25.36
CA GLN A 247 1.42 -12.08 25.06
C GLN A 247 1.52 -13.58 25.37
N HIS A 248 2.51 -14.00 26.14
CA HIS A 248 2.79 -15.39 26.52
C HIS A 248 3.09 -16.33 25.34
N LEU A 249 3.53 -15.79 24.20
CA LEU A 249 4.09 -16.59 23.10
C LEU A 249 5.60 -16.70 23.31
N VAL A 250 6.04 -17.83 23.85
CA VAL A 250 7.46 -18.10 24.15
C VAL A 250 8.06 -18.99 23.06
N GLY A 251 9.24 -18.61 22.55
CA GLY A 251 9.98 -19.40 21.55
C GLY A 251 9.47 -19.20 20.13
N ILE A 252 9.63 -17.99 19.59
CA ILE A 252 9.41 -17.75 18.16
C ILE A 252 10.53 -18.44 17.38
N ASP A 253 10.17 -19.18 16.34
CA ASP A 253 11.14 -19.83 15.46
C ASP A 253 11.99 -18.78 14.71
N GLN A 254 13.31 -18.97 14.69
CA GLN A 254 14.22 -18.08 13.96
C GLN A 254 13.92 -18.10 12.45
N GLU A 255 13.46 -19.24 11.93
CA GLU A 255 13.04 -19.38 10.53
C GLU A 255 11.90 -18.41 10.18
N LEU A 256 11.05 -18.03 11.15
CA LEU A 256 10.00 -17.04 10.93
C LEU A 256 10.60 -15.66 10.65
N PHE A 257 11.65 -15.26 11.37
CA PHE A 257 12.34 -14.00 11.14
C PHE A 257 13.12 -13.99 9.82
N ASP A 258 13.59 -15.16 9.37
CA ASP A 258 14.22 -15.28 8.06
C ASP A 258 13.23 -15.02 6.92
N LEU A 259 11.94 -15.34 7.11
CA LEU A 259 10.87 -15.03 6.16
C LEU A 259 10.42 -13.56 6.18
N LEU A 260 10.78 -12.78 7.20
CA LEU A 260 10.19 -11.45 7.43
C LEU A 260 11.18 -10.30 7.19
N GLU A 261 10.71 -9.25 6.53
CA GLU A 261 11.39 -7.96 6.46
C GLU A 261 10.82 -7.03 7.52
N LEU A 262 11.57 -6.86 8.61
CA LEU A 262 11.19 -6.03 9.77
C LEU A 262 11.60 -4.55 9.62
N GLY A 263 12.61 -4.27 8.79
CA GLY A 263 13.06 -2.90 8.54
C GLY A 263 11.99 -2.04 7.86
N ARG A 264 12.10 -0.71 7.97
CA ARG A 264 11.33 0.18 7.09
C ARG A 264 11.80 -0.10 5.66
N PRO A 265 10.95 -0.65 4.79
CA PRO A 265 11.40 -1.02 3.47
C PRO A 265 11.91 0.23 2.74
N HIS A 266 13.10 0.15 2.17
CA HIS A 266 13.58 1.11 1.18
C HIS A 266 12.80 0.87 -0.12
N HIS A 267 11.50 1.16 -0.12
CA HIS A 267 10.72 1.23 -1.36
C HIS A 267 10.69 2.68 -1.83
N GLU A 268 11.84 3.15 -2.31
CA GLU A 268 11.91 4.40 -3.09
C GLU A 268 11.36 4.24 -4.51
N GLU A 269 10.98 3.03 -4.93
CA GLU A 269 10.99 2.69 -6.36
C GLU A 269 9.89 3.35 -7.22
N ASN A 270 8.98 4.13 -6.64
CA ASN A 270 8.00 4.88 -7.42
C ASN A 270 7.79 6.33 -6.97
N LYS A 271 8.59 6.83 -6.03
CA LYS A 271 8.48 8.21 -5.57
C LYS A 271 9.22 9.12 -6.54
N LYS A 272 8.53 9.66 -7.55
CA LYS A 272 9.10 10.73 -8.37
C LYS A 272 8.78 12.07 -7.75
N THR A 273 9.83 12.84 -7.50
CA THR A 273 9.69 14.21 -7.03
C THR A 273 9.69 15.14 -8.22
N PHE A 274 8.62 15.93 -8.35
CA PHE A 274 8.46 16.91 -9.40
C PHE A 274 8.65 18.29 -8.79
N ILE A 275 9.38 19.14 -9.50
CA ILE A 275 9.63 20.53 -9.12
C ILE A 275 9.08 21.39 -10.25
N ALA A 276 8.28 22.39 -9.89
CA ALA A 276 7.77 23.38 -10.83
C ALA A 276 7.97 24.76 -10.25
N GLU A 277 8.45 25.67 -11.09
CA GLU A 277 8.57 27.08 -10.78
C GLU A 277 7.65 27.88 -11.71
N ASP A 278 6.97 28.87 -11.14
CA ASP A 278 6.34 29.92 -11.93
C ASP A 278 7.30 31.09 -12.11
N LYS A 279 7.75 31.32 -13.35
CA LYS A 279 8.77 32.33 -13.67
C LYS A 279 8.30 33.77 -13.41
N ASP A 280 6.98 34.00 -13.41
CA ASP A 280 6.40 35.34 -13.24
C ASP A 280 6.31 35.75 -11.75
N THR A 281 6.17 34.77 -10.85
CA THR A 281 5.99 35.01 -9.40
C THR A 281 7.11 34.42 -8.55
N HIS A 282 8.09 33.73 -9.15
CA HIS A 282 9.17 32.98 -8.50
C HIS A 282 8.70 32.00 -7.42
N VAL A 283 7.46 31.51 -7.54
CA VAL A 283 6.91 30.53 -6.60
C VAL A 283 7.35 29.14 -7.06
N THR A 284 8.10 28.46 -6.21
CA THR A 284 8.58 27.09 -6.45
C THR A 284 7.78 26.10 -5.62
N LEU A 285 7.26 25.07 -6.28
CA LEU A 285 6.59 23.94 -5.64
C LEU A 285 7.33 22.65 -5.90
N LYS A 286 7.56 21.92 -4.82
CA LYS A 286 8.14 20.58 -4.82
C LYS A 286 7.09 19.61 -4.29
N LYS A 287 6.70 18.63 -5.10
CA LYS A 287 5.74 17.61 -4.69
C LYS A 287 6.21 16.23 -5.13
N SER A 288 6.21 15.30 -4.18
CA SER A 288 6.50 13.90 -4.46
C SER A 288 5.20 13.17 -4.79
N PHE A 289 5.20 12.44 -5.91
CA PHE A 289 4.09 11.60 -6.33
C PHE A 289 4.55 10.14 -6.39
N TYR A 290 3.66 9.24 -6.02
CA TYR A 290 3.87 7.81 -6.13
C TYR A 290 3.28 7.32 -7.46
N LEU A 291 4.12 6.73 -8.32
CA LEU A 291 3.69 6.04 -9.52
C LEU A 291 3.23 4.62 -9.15
N LYS A 292 2.21 4.08 -9.81
CA LYS A 292 1.96 2.63 -9.77
C LYS A 292 2.88 1.98 -10.81
N GLY A 293 3.69 1.02 -10.39
CA GLY A 293 4.43 0.12 -11.28
C GLY A 293 3.48 -0.77 -12.07
#